data_AF-U5YPB1-F1
#
_entry.id   AF-U5YPB1-F1
#
_cell.length_a   1.000
_cell.length_b   1.000
_cell.length_c   1.000
_cell.angle_alpha   90.00
_cell.angle_beta   90.00
_cell.angle_gamma   90.00
#
_symmetry.space_group_name_H-M   'P 1'
#
loop_
_entity.id
_entity.type
_entity.pdbx_description
1 polymer ?
#
loop_
_entity_poly.entity_id
_entity_poly.type
_entity_poly.pdbx_seq_one_letter_code
_entity_poly.pdbx_strand_id
1 'polypeptide(L)'
;MDDPVRAAVRGVVVAGADEADIPGILAVLAAAYAPYTGEFRPTALGRTAEAVRRELSQWLVARVGGRLAGCVLHYPEDGSYTLCFLATEPALRGRGIGSSLVDAVVGRAAAAGCREIRIALRTTLAANTAFFTRRGFRRVAPFRPGTHDLYELKLEAEPWAP
;
A
#
# COMPACT_ATOMS: atom_id res chain seq x y z
N MET A 1 -0.14 0.35 -27.24
CA MET A 1 0.72 -0.86 -27.34
C MET A 1 0.95 -1.24 -25.90
N ASP A 2 -0.06 -1.92 -25.37
CA ASP A 2 -0.31 -2.04 -23.94
C ASP A 2 0.04 -3.47 -23.54
N ASP A 3 1.05 -3.60 -22.69
CA ASP A 3 1.51 -4.87 -22.16
C ASP A 3 0.73 -5.15 -20.86
N PRO A 4 -0.08 -6.22 -20.77
CA PRO A 4 -0.90 -6.46 -19.59
C PRO A 4 -0.11 -7.23 -18.53
N VAL A 5 0.25 -6.55 -17.45
CA VAL A 5 0.79 -7.21 -16.25
C VAL A 5 -0.29 -8.10 -15.62
N ARG A 6 0.04 -9.40 -15.65
CA ARG A 6 -0.62 -10.61 -15.13
C ARG A 6 -1.52 -10.48 -13.88
N ALA A 7 -2.67 -11.15 -14.04
CA ALA A 7 -3.54 -11.77 -13.03
C ALA A 7 -4.34 -10.87 -12.08
N ALA A 8 -5.33 -10.15 -12.63
CA ALA A 8 -6.44 -9.65 -11.84
C ALA A 8 -7.20 -10.82 -11.18
N VAL A 9 -7.24 -10.84 -9.85
CA VAL A 9 -8.26 -11.59 -9.11
C VAL A 9 -9.63 -11.08 -9.60
N ARG A 10 -10.47 -11.99 -10.11
CA ARG A 10 -11.75 -11.63 -10.76
C ARG A 10 -12.52 -10.61 -9.91
N GLY A 11 -12.70 -9.41 -10.44
CA GLY A 11 -13.58 -8.38 -9.87
C GLY A 11 -12.91 -7.29 -9.00
N VAL A 12 -11.59 -7.29 -8.82
CA VAL A 12 -10.87 -6.16 -8.21
C VAL A 12 -10.42 -5.19 -9.30
N VAL A 13 -10.84 -3.93 -9.20
CA VAL A 13 -10.41 -2.84 -10.10
C VAL A 13 -9.62 -1.82 -9.29
N VAL A 14 -8.39 -1.50 -9.69
CA VAL A 14 -7.54 -0.50 -9.04
C VAL A 14 -7.41 0.73 -9.93
N ALA A 15 -7.55 1.92 -9.33
CA ALA A 15 -7.42 3.20 -10.03
C ALA A 15 -6.86 4.28 -9.09
N GLY A 16 -6.43 5.42 -9.67
CA GLY A 16 -6.18 6.63 -8.89
C GLY A 16 -7.47 7.12 -8.22
N ALA A 17 -7.34 7.65 -7.01
CA ALA A 17 -8.47 8.22 -6.29
C ALA A 17 -8.92 9.55 -6.92
N ASP A 18 -10.22 9.83 -6.82
CA ASP A 18 -10.80 11.15 -7.10
C ASP A 18 -11.48 11.75 -5.85
N GLU A 19 -12.03 12.97 -5.95
CA GLU A 19 -12.63 13.64 -4.79
C GLU A 19 -13.82 12.88 -4.19
N ALA A 20 -14.55 12.11 -5.00
CA ALA A 20 -15.68 11.30 -4.54
C ALA A 20 -15.22 10.11 -3.68
N ASP A 21 -13.95 9.72 -3.76
CA ASP A 21 -13.38 8.64 -2.96
C ASP A 21 -13.01 9.03 -1.54
N ILE A 22 -12.87 10.33 -1.24
CA ILE A 22 -12.37 10.81 0.06
C ILE A 22 -13.17 10.20 1.24
N PRO A 23 -14.52 10.22 1.25
CA PRO A 23 -15.28 9.59 2.34
C PRO A 23 -15.04 8.08 2.45
N GLY A 24 -14.90 7.39 1.31
CA GLY A 24 -14.68 5.94 1.27
C GLY A 24 -13.27 5.56 1.75
N ILE A 25 -12.24 6.33 1.39
CA ILE A 25 -10.88 6.16 1.90
C ILE A 25 -10.87 6.28 3.43
N LEU A 26 -11.47 7.35 3.98
CA LEU A 26 -11.54 7.55 5.43
C LEU A 26 -12.29 6.42 6.12
N ALA A 27 -13.41 5.96 5.56
CA ALA A 27 -14.18 4.84 6.10
C ALA A 27 -13.37 3.52 6.13
N VAL A 28 -12.66 3.21 5.05
CA VAL A 28 -11.83 1.99 4.97
C VAL A 28 -10.62 2.08 5.90
N LEU A 29 -9.97 3.24 6.01
CA LEU A 29 -8.91 3.45 7.01
C LEU A 29 -9.44 3.23 8.42
N ALA A 30 -10.62 3.80 8.75
CA ALA A 30 -11.25 3.61 10.05
C ALA A 30 -11.51 2.13 10.34
N ALA A 31 -12.20 1.43 9.43
CA ALA A 31 -12.54 0.02 9.60
C ALA A 31 -11.30 -0.89 9.68
N ALA A 32 -10.29 -0.65 8.85
CA ALA A 32 -9.10 -1.49 8.79
C ALA A 32 -8.18 -1.33 10.00
N TYR A 33 -8.09 -0.12 10.57
CA TYR A 33 -7.16 0.19 11.66
C TYR A 33 -7.80 0.23 13.05
N ALA A 34 -9.13 0.32 13.18
CA ALA A 34 -9.83 0.32 14.47
C ALA A 34 -9.44 -0.83 15.41
N PRO A 35 -9.25 -2.10 14.95
CA PRO A 35 -8.88 -3.21 15.82
C PRO A 35 -7.54 -3.02 16.55
N TYR A 36 -6.65 -2.18 16.05
CA TYR A 36 -5.32 -1.98 16.63
C TYR A 36 -5.27 -0.93 17.73
N THR A 37 -6.38 -0.22 17.99
CA THR A 37 -6.42 0.89 18.97
C THR A 37 -6.14 0.48 20.41
N GLY A 38 -6.37 -0.79 20.75
CA GLY A 38 -6.02 -1.35 22.06
C GLY A 38 -4.52 -1.64 22.24
N GLU A 39 -3.75 -1.73 21.14
CA GLU A 39 -2.32 -2.05 21.15
C GLU A 39 -1.45 -0.80 20.92
N PHE A 40 -1.85 0.07 20.00
CA PHE A 40 -1.16 1.32 19.69
C PHE A 40 -2.11 2.36 19.11
N ARG A 41 -1.64 3.60 18.93
CA ARG A 41 -2.42 4.65 18.24
C ARG A 41 -2.07 4.69 16.74
N PRO A 42 -2.93 4.22 15.83
CA PRO A 42 -2.64 4.23 14.40
C PRO A 42 -2.81 5.64 13.83
N THR A 43 -1.78 6.16 13.18
CA THR A 43 -1.83 7.50 12.54
C THR A 43 -2.83 7.57 11.40
N ALA A 44 -3.19 6.42 10.81
CA ALA A 44 -4.24 6.30 9.80
C ALA A 44 -5.60 6.81 10.30
N LEU A 45 -5.91 6.62 11.59
CA LEU A 45 -7.18 7.05 12.19
C LEU A 45 -7.26 8.56 12.42
N GLY A 46 -6.14 9.27 12.31
CA GLY A 46 -6.08 10.74 12.42
C GLY A 46 -6.12 11.47 11.07
N ARG A 47 -6.31 10.76 9.95
CA ARG A 47 -6.40 11.38 8.62
C ARG A 47 -7.70 12.17 8.49
N THR A 48 -7.63 13.38 7.94
CA THR A 48 -8.80 14.22 7.66
C THR A 48 -9.11 14.24 6.15
N ALA A 49 -10.31 14.68 5.79
CA ALA A 49 -10.70 14.86 4.39
C ALA A 49 -9.77 15.84 3.67
N GLU A 50 -9.34 16.91 4.34
CA GLU A 50 -8.41 17.91 3.80
C GLU A 50 -7.02 17.31 3.56
N ALA A 51 -6.54 16.45 4.46
CA ALA A 51 -5.28 15.75 4.27
C ALA A 51 -5.33 14.81 3.06
N VAL A 52 -6.37 13.98 2.96
CA VAL A 52 -6.58 13.09 1.81
C VAL A 52 -6.71 13.90 0.51
N ARG A 53 -7.44 15.02 0.52
CA ARG A 53 -7.59 15.90 -0.65
C ARG A 53 -6.26 16.48 -1.13
N ARG A 54 -5.38 16.92 -0.21
CA ARG A 54 -4.04 17.42 -0.59
C ARG A 54 -3.15 16.33 -1.20
N GLU A 55 -3.35 15.09 -0.77
CA GLU A 55 -2.57 13.92 -1.19
C GLU A 55 -3.31 13.13 -2.30
N LEU A 56 -4.36 13.68 -2.93
CA LEU A 56 -5.32 12.87 -3.69
C LEU A 56 -4.70 12.07 -4.85
N SER A 57 -3.75 12.69 -5.57
CA SER A 57 -3.02 12.04 -6.67
C SER A 57 -2.12 10.88 -6.20
N GLN A 58 -1.79 10.85 -4.91
CA GLN A 58 -0.97 9.84 -4.26
C GLN A 58 -1.80 8.67 -3.72
N TRP A 59 -3.13 8.76 -3.73
CA TRP A 59 -4.00 7.66 -3.34
C TRP A 59 -4.35 6.76 -4.52
N LEU A 60 -4.27 5.46 -4.29
CA LEU A 60 -4.90 4.43 -5.11
C LEU A 60 -6.06 3.83 -4.34
N VAL A 61 -7.15 3.53 -5.05
CA VAL A 61 -8.32 2.84 -4.51
C VAL A 61 -8.55 1.53 -5.25
N ALA A 62 -9.01 0.51 -4.52
CA ALA A 62 -9.47 -0.74 -5.06
C ALA A 62 -10.97 -0.85 -4.90
N ARG A 63 -11.68 -1.25 -5.96
CA ARG A 63 -13.12 -1.49 -5.95
C ARG A 63 -13.44 -2.95 -6.21
N VAL A 64 -14.48 -3.45 -5.53
CA VAL A 64 -15.09 -4.76 -5.77
C VAL A 64 -16.59 -4.55 -6.01
N GLY A 65 -17.08 -4.96 -7.19
CA GLY A 65 -18.48 -4.70 -7.57
C GLY A 65 -18.84 -3.20 -7.56
N GLY A 66 -17.89 -2.33 -7.98
CA GLY A 66 -18.06 -0.88 -7.99
C GLY A 66 -17.92 -0.18 -6.63
N ARG A 67 -17.82 -0.93 -5.52
CA ARG A 67 -17.69 -0.35 -4.18
C ARG A 67 -16.23 -0.27 -3.76
N LEU A 68 -15.82 0.84 -3.15
CA LEU A 68 -14.48 0.99 -2.56
C LEU A 68 -14.29 -0.07 -1.47
N ALA A 69 -13.22 -0.86 -1.62
CA ALA A 69 -12.91 -2.02 -0.81
C ALA A 69 -11.47 -2.01 -0.27
N GLY A 70 -10.65 -1.07 -0.71
CA GLY A 70 -9.29 -0.89 -0.24
C GLY A 70 -8.70 0.43 -0.74
N CYS A 71 -7.65 0.88 -0.07
CA CYS A 71 -6.89 2.05 -0.47
C CYS A 71 -5.42 1.91 -0.06
N VAL A 72 -4.55 2.66 -0.73
CA VAL A 72 -3.14 2.79 -0.36
C VAL A 72 -2.63 4.18 -0.72
N LEU A 73 -1.83 4.76 0.15
CA LEU A 73 -1.09 5.98 -0.14
C LEU A 73 0.31 5.61 -0.62
N HIS A 74 0.76 6.23 -1.70
CA HIS A 74 2.10 6.03 -2.23
C HIS A 74 2.66 7.34 -2.78
N TYR A 75 3.96 7.54 -2.66
CA TYR A 75 4.61 8.75 -3.17
C TYR A 75 6.09 8.49 -3.48
N PRO A 76 6.66 9.20 -4.46
CA PRO A 76 8.10 9.17 -4.70
C PRO A 76 8.84 9.81 -3.52
N GLU A 77 9.98 9.25 -3.15
CA GLU A 77 10.89 9.76 -2.12
C GLU A 77 12.32 9.50 -2.60
N ASP A 78 13.09 10.57 -2.85
CA ASP A 78 14.48 10.58 -3.39
C ASP A 78 15.09 9.21 -3.70
N GLY A 79 14.91 8.77 -4.96
CA GLY A 79 15.47 7.52 -5.48
C GLY A 79 14.65 6.25 -5.20
N SER A 80 13.54 6.35 -4.47
CA SER A 80 12.64 5.26 -4.09
C SER A 80 11.16 5.65 -4.20
N TYR A 81 10.28 4.67 -4.05
CA TYR A 81 8.85 4.89 -3.81
C TYR A 81 8.48 4.44 -2.41
N THR A 82 7.74 5.26 -1.68
CA THR A 82 7.23 4.88 -0.36
C THR A 82 5.77 4.47 -0.45
N LEU A 83 5.42 3.36 0.21
CA LEU A 83 4.05 2.91 0.38
C LEU A 83 3.66 2.99 1.85
N CYS A 84 2.50 3.58 2.14
CA CYS A 84 1.93 3.64 3.48
C CYS A 84 0.40 3.56 3.47
N PHE A 85 -0.20 3.41 4.64
CA PHE A 85 -1.66 3.34 4.83
C PHE A 85 -2.39 2.32 3.94
N LEU A 86 -1.77 1.16 3.66
CA LEU A 86 -2.44 0.06 2.99
C LEU A 86 -3.60 -0.46 3.85
N ALA A 87 -4.81 -0.28 3.36
CA ALA A 87 -6.03 -0.70 4.04
C ALA A 87 -6.93 -1.48 3.10
N THR A 88 -7.60 -2.49 3.67
CA THR A 88 -8.61 -3.30 2.99
C THR A 88 -9.79 -3.47 3.92
N GLU A 89 -10.99 -3.41 3.34
CA GLU A 89 -12.25 -3.68 4.02
C GLU A 89 -12.17 -5.03 4.74
N PRO A 90 -12.29 -5.07 6.09
CA PRO A 90 -12.14 -6.30 6.86
C PRO A 90 -12.95 -7.49 6.34
N ALA A 91 -14.20 -7.26 5.93
CA ALA A 91 -15.08 -8.32 5.41
C ALA A 91 -14.64 -8.90 4.05
N LEU A 92 -13.73 -8.21 3.33
CA LEU A 92 -13.25 -8.58 2.00
C LEU A 92 -11.78 -8.99 1.98
N ARG A 93 -11.14 -9.14 3.15
CA ARG A 93 -9.77 -9.65 3.27
C ARG A 93 -9.63 -11.06 2.69
N GLY A 94 -8.41 -11.41 2.29
CA GLY A 94 -8.12 -12.71 1.65
C GLY A 94 -8.56 -12.82 0.19
N ARG A 95 -9.13 -11.76 -0.40
CA ARG A 95 -9.60 -11.73 -1.81
C ARG A 95 -8.63 -11.03 -2.76
N GLY A 96 -7.36 -10.93 -2.40
CA GLY A 96 -6.32 -10.31 -3.25
C GLY A 96 -6.33 -8.78 -3.35
N ILE A 97 -7.25 -8.06 -2.69
CA ILE A 97 -7.36 -6.59 -2.77
C ILE A 97 -6.03 -5.89 -2.41
N GLY A 98 -5.45 -6.26 -1.26
CA GLY A 98 -4.17 -5.69 -0.83
C GLY A 98 -3.03 -6.00 -1.79
N SER A 99 -3.03 -7.20 -2.38
CA SER A 99 -2.06 -7.59 -3.40
C SER A 99 -2.20 -6.73 -4.65
N SER A 100 -3.43 -6.56 -5.18
CA SER A 100 -3.68 -5.72 -6.35
C SER A 100 -3.29 -4.26 -6.14
N LEU A 101 -3.50 -3.71 -4.94
CA LEU A 101 -3.05 -2.36 -4.59
C LEU A 101 -1.52 -2.26 -4.60
N VAL A 102 -0.82 -3.21 -3.99
CA VAL A 102 0.65 -3.21 -3.98
C VAL A 102 1.22 -3.45 -5.39
N ASP A 103 0.64 -4.34 -6.19
CA ASP A 103 1.04 -4.57 -7.59
C ASP A 103 0.89 -3.28 -8.44
N ALA A 104 -0.18 -2.51 -8.22
CA ALA A 104 -0.38 -1.23 -8.89
C ALA A 104 0.66 -0.17 -8.45
N VAL A 105 1.04 -0.12 -7.18
CA VAL A 105 2.13 0.76 -6.71
C VAL A 105 3.47 0.33 -7.32
N VAL A 106 3.73 -0.98 -7.40
CA VAL A 106 4.93 -1.52 -8.06
C VAL A 106 5.01 -1.08 -9.52
N GLY A 107 3.91 -1.21 -10.27
CA GLY A 107 3.85 -0.75 -11.66
C GLY A 107 4.10 0.76 -11.80
N ARG A 108 3.53 1.58 -10.90
CA ARG A 108 3.76 3.04 -10.90
C ARG A 108 5.21 3.41 -10.58
N ALA A 109 5.81 2.78 -9.58
CA ALA A 109 7.20 3.01 -9.20
C ALA A 109 8.16 2.64 -10.33
N ALA A 110 7.93 1.49 -10.97
CA ALA A 110 8.72 1.05 -12.13
C ALA A 110 8.58 2.01 -13.32
N ALA A 111 7.35 2.45 -13.64
CA ALA A 111 7.10 3.41 -14.70
C ALA A 111 7.73 4.80 -14.43
N ALA A 112 7.91 5.16 -13.15
CA ALA A 112 8.61 6.37 -12.74
C ALA A 112 10.15 6.22 -12.73
N GLY A 113 10.69 5.07 -13.15
CA GLY A 113 12.14 4.80 -13.17
C GLY A 113 12.75 4.58 -11.79
N CYS A 114 11.94 4.31 -10.77
CA CYS A 114 12.44 4.02 -9.43
C CYS A 114 13.02 2.60 -9.36
N ARG A 115 14.10 2.45 -8.59
CA ARG A 115 14.79 1.16 -8.43
C ARG A 115 14.27 0.32 -7.29
N GLU A 116 13.53 0.93 -6.37
CA GLU A 116 13.07 0.28 -5.15
C GLU A 116 11.82 0.90 -4.56
N ILE A 117 11.12 0.11 -3.75
CA ILE A 117 9.97 0.52 -2.95
C ILE A 117 10.27 0.25 -1.49
N ARG A 118 9.99 1.24 -0.65
CA ARG A 118 10.17 1.20 0.79
C ARG A 118 8.84 1.17 1.53
N ILE A 119 8.83 0.46 2.65
CA ILE A 119 7.74 0.48 3.61
C ILE A 119 8.25 0.27 5.03
N ALA A 120 7.75 1.06 5.96
CA ALA A 120 7.95 0.83 7.39
C ALA A 120 6.85 -0.08 7.94
N LEU A 121 7.22 -1.25 8.44
CA LEU A 121 6.30 -2.23 9.03
C LEU A 121 6.44 -2.26 10.54
N ARG A 122 5.31 -2.23 11.25
CA ARG A 122 5.29 -2.38 12.70
C ARG A 122 5.71 -3.80 13.09
N THR A 123 6.66 -3.92 14.01
CA THR A 123 7.28 -5.19 14.41
C THR A 123 6.31 -6.16 15.08
N THR A 124 5.26 -5.65 15.75
CA THR A 124 4.23 -6.46 16.43
C THR A 124 3.17 -7.03 15.48
N LEU A 125 3.06 -6.52 14.24
CA LEU A 125 2.05 -6.96 13.27
C LEU A 125 2.59 -8.06 12.36
N ALA A 126 2.80 -9.27 12.91
CA ALA A 126 3.39 -10.40 12.20
C ALA A 126 2.69 -10.75 10.87
N ALA A 127 1.36 -10.65 10.81
CA ALA A 127 0.60 -10.89 9.58
C ALA A 127 0.92 -9.86 8.48
N ASN A 128 1.16 -8.60 8.85
CA ASN A 128 1.54 -7.54 7.91
C ASN A 128 2.96 -7.79 7.39
N THR A 129 3.90 -8.12 8.29
CA THR A 129 5.26 -8.52 7.91
C THR A 129 5.24 -9.72 6.96
N ALA A 130 4.49 -10.78 7.29
CA ALA A 130 4.37 -11.96 6.44
C ALA A 130 3.76 -11.65 5.06
N PHE A 131 2.80 -10.73 4.98
CA PHE A 131 2.22 -10.30 3.72
C PHE A 131 3.25 -9.65 2.79
N PHE A 132 4.05 -8.70 3.30
CA PHE A 132 5.07 -8.02 2.50
C PHE A 132 6.26 -8.93 2.18
N THR A 133 6.74 -9.74 3.12
CA THR A 133 7.91 -10.62 2.88
C THR A 133 7.64 -11.70 1.84
N ARG A 134 6.43 -12.27 1.81
CA ARG A 134 5.99 -13.19 0.74
C ARG A 134 5.97 -12.54 -0.64
N ARG A 135 5.96 -11.21 -0.71
CA ARG A 135 5.97 -10.43 -1.95
C ARG A 135 7.37 -9.91 -2.29
N GLY A 136 8.41 -10.41 -1.62
CA GLY A 136 9.80 -10.10 -1.92
C GLY A 136 10.36 -8.89 -1.16
N PHE A 137 9.58 -8.23 -0.31
CA PHE A 137 10.09 -7.17 0.56
C PHE A 137 11.04 -7.77 1.61
N ARG A 138 12.24 -7.20 1.74
CA ARG A 138 13.26 -7.64 2.69
C ARG A 138 13.55 -6.56 3.71
N ARG A 139 13.71 -6.94 4.97
CA ARG A 139 14.10 -6.03 6.05
C ARG A 139 15.51 -5.50 5.79
N VAL A 140 15.71 -4.18 5.84
CA VAL A 140 17.02 -3.53 5.58
C VAL A 140 17.57 -2.77 6.78
N ALA A 141 16.71 -2.16 7.61
CA ALA A 141 17.13 -1.37 8.76
C ALA A 141 16.01 -1.23 9.80
N PRO A 142 16.32 -0.90 11.06
CA PRO A 142 15.34 -0.29 11.96
C PRO A 142 14.84 1.05 11.38
N PHE A 143 13.53 1.32 11.46
CA PHE A 143 12.96 2.61 11.05
C PHE A 143 12.60 3.49 12.25
N ARG A 144 11.87 2.91 13.22
CA ARG A 144 11.63 3.49 14.53
C ARG A 144 12.02 2.45 15.57
N PRO A 145 13.15 2.62 16.27
CA PRO A 145 13.65 1.62 17.21
C PRO A 145 12.55 1.10 18.15
N GLY A 146 12.44 -0.22 18.23
CA GLY A 146 11.45 -0.93 19.06
C GLY A 146 10.02 -0.98 18.51
N THR A 147 9.69 -0.30 17.41
CA THR A 147 8.30 -0.28 16.91
C THR A 147 8.16 -0.57 15.41
N HIS A 148 9.10 -0.14 14.57
CA HIS A 148 9.03 -0.35 13.12
C HIS A 148 10.39 -0.68 12.52
N ASP A 149 10.37 -1.58 11.55
CA ASP A 149 11.50 -1.89 10.69
C ASP A 149 11.20 -1.43 9.26
N LEU A 150 12.24 -0.98 8.55
CA LEU A 150 12.19 -0.63 7.15
C LEU A 150 12.38 -1.88 6.29
N TYR A 151 11.51 -2.04 5.30
CA TYR A 151 11.55 -3.10 4.31
C TYR A 151 11.65 -2.51 2.91
N GLU A 152 12.40 -3.18 2.04
CA GLU A 152 12.64 -2.79 0.66
C GLU A 152 12.29 -3.91 -0.32
N LEU A 153 11.67 -3.53 -1.43
CA LEU A 153 11.53 -4.35 -2.63
C LEU A 153 12.35 -3.69 -3.75
N LYS A 154 13.35 -4.40 -4.29
CA LYS A 154 14.08 -3.96 -5.48
C LYS A 154 13.25 -4.24 -6.74
N LEU A 155 13.20 -3.27 -7.65
CA LEU A 155 12.45 -3.33 -8.91
C LEU A 155 13.33 -3.69 -10.11
N GLU A 156 14.62 -3.41 -10.04
CA GLU A 156 15.60 -3.87 -11.03
C GLU A 156 16.03 -5.32 -10.70
N ALA A 157 16.15 -6.16 -11.73
CA ALA A 157 17.06 -7.30 -11.63
C ALA A 157 18.47 -6.74 -11.52
N GLU A 158 19.29 -7.24 -10.59
CA GLU A 158 20.70 -6.85 -10.58
C GLU A 158 21.27 -7.05 -12.00
N PRO A 159 21.95 -6.04 -12.57
CA PRO A 159 22.62 -6.25 -13.84
C PRO A 159 23.54 -7.47 -13.68
N TRP A 160 23.47 -8.37 -14.65
CA TRP A 160 24.39 -9.51 -14.77
C TRP A 160 25.82 -9.04 -14.51
N ALA A 161 26.43 -9.54 -13.44
CA ALA A 161 27.85 -9.32 -13.16
C ALA A 161 28.65 -10.24 -14.10
N PRO A 162 29.59 -9.69 -14.90
CA PRO A 162 30.38 -10.47 -15.86
C PRO A 162 31.24 -11.56 -15.20
#